data_AF-A0A9D1V9S9-F1
#
_entry.id   AF-A0A9D1V9S9-F1
#
_cell.length_a   1.000
_cell.length_b   1.000
_cell.length_c   1.000
_cell.angle_alpha   90.00
_cell.angle_beta   90.00
_cell.angle_gamma   90.00
#
_symmetry.space_group_name_H-M   'P 1'
#
loop_
_entity.id
_entity.type
_entity.pdbx_description
1 polymer ?
#
loop_
_entity_poly.entity_id
_entity_poly.type
_entity_poly.pdbx_seq_one_letter_code
_entity_poly.pdbx_strand_id
1 'polypeptide(L)'
;MKVYLPLLLPAAAAWLAADEYTVYIPEGSDTAALEEQLLPLKEIDGAAHWFYVPLSRRADSEKQAARAAMAIRDGVSLLPCLALSDERGCYACLPLSAIGAEQIAEARRHAQAPDRDRKAKRRNYEAARYLLFARLSFKPATDLPACRRYIDEARRLATHESADVEDRQLLGLRVLYPLLMKKYSLLGQGAHTPESEAALLEAIAALEAARDLDPLSVLGRQAHAERERLRAARLKSRQYE
;
A
#
# COMPACT_ATOMS: atom_id res chain seq x y z
N MET A 1 -35.71 14.28 6.75
CA MET A 1 -35.25 13.14 5.93
C MET A 1 -34.75 13.69 4.60
N LYS A 2 -33.43 13.75 4.40
CA LYS A 2 -32.83 14.18 3.12
C LYS A 2 -32.51 12.93 2.31
N VAL A 3 -33.19 12.78 1.18
CA VAL A 3 -32.97 11.73 0.18
C VAL A 3 -31.71 12.10 -0.59
N TYR A 4 -30.67 11.25 -0.54
CA TYR A 4 -29.49 11.39 -1.38
C TYR A 4 -29.71 10.65 -2.70
N LEU A 5 -29.72 11.44 -3.78
CA LEU A 5 -29.73 11.01 -5.18
C LEU A 5 -28.50 10.12 -5.47
N PRO A 6 -28.65 8.95 -6.13
CA PRO A 6 -27.52 8.25 -6.70
C PRO A 6 -27.15 8.90 -8.04
N LEU A 7 -25.94 9.46 -8.12
CA LEU A 7 -25.33 9.88 -9.38
C LEU A 7 -24.97 8.62 -10.18
N LEU A 8 -25.92 8.17 -11.00
CA LEU A 8 -25.68 7.33 -12.16
C LEU A 8 -25.07 8.20 -13.25
N LEU A 9 -23.83 7.92 -13.65
CA LEU A 9 -23.27 8.39 -14.92
C LEU A 9 -23.42 7.27 -15.96
N PRO A 10 -23.83 7.60 -17.20
CA PRO A 10 -24.31 6.62 -18.16
C PRO A 10 -23.17 5.97 -18.95
N ALA A 11 -23.44 4.75 -19.40
CA ALA A 11 -22.68 4.10 -20.46
C ALA A 11 -22.83 4.87 -21.77
N ALA A 12 -21.70 5.30 -22.33
CA ALA A 12 -21.55 5.65 -23.74
C ALA A 12 -20.28 4.96 -24.25
N ALA A 13 -20.46 3.87 -24.98
CA ALA A 13 -19.42 3.21 -25.76
C ALA A 13 -19.22 3.95 -27.09
N ALA A 14 -18.03 3.78 -27.67
CA ALA A 14 -17.55 4.23 -28.99
C ALA A 14 -16.75 5.53 -29.02
N TRP A 15 -15.60 5.53 -28.34
CA TRP A 15 -14.37 6.15 -28.85
C TRP A 15 -13.32 5.03 -28.80
N LEU A 16 -12.55 4.84 -29.87
CA LEU A 16 -11.27 4.12 -29.79
C LEU A 16 -10.45 4.88 -28.77
N ALA A 17 -10.47 4.42 -27.51
CA ALA A 17 -9.71 5.04 -26.44
C ALA A 17 -8.25 4.94 -26.89
N ALA A 18 -7.62 6.08 -27.13
CA ALA A 18 -6.18 6.10 -27.14
C ALA A 18 -5.73 5.39 -25.86
N ASP A 19 -4.91 4.35 -26.01
CA ASP A 19 -4.34 3.68 -24.85
C ASP A 19 -3.51 4.74 -24.13
N GLU A 20 -3.99 5.18 -22.96
CA GLU A 20 -3.27 6.15 -22.13
C GLU A 20 -2.22 5.38 -21.34
N TYR A 21 -0.98 5.44 -21.82
CA TYR A 21 0.13 4.72 -21.23
C TYR A 21 0.71 5.46 -20.02
N THR A 22 1.10 4.71 -19.00
CA THR A 22 1.80 5.26 -17.83
C THR A 22 3.30 5.07 -18.01
N VAL A 23 4.07 6.16 -17.97
CA VAL A 23 5.54 6.12 -18.07
C VAL A 23 6.16 6.50 -16.72
N TYR A 24 6.81 5.54 -16.08
CA TYR A 24 7.52 5.78 -14.82
C TYR A 24 8.95 6.26 -15.10
N ILE A 25 9.34 7.36 -14.45
CA ILE A 25 10.63 7.99 -14.66
C ILE A 25 11.30 8.33 -13.32
N PRO A 26 12.63 8.39 -13.25
CA PRO A 26 13.31 8.98 -12.09
C PRO A 26 12.86 10.44 -11.91
N GLU A 27 12.65 10.87 -10.67
CA GLU A 27 12.38 12.28 -10.37
C GLU A 27 13.53 13.18 -10.86
N GLY A 28 13.18 14.28 -11.54
CA GLY A 28 14.14 15.19 -12.16
C GLY A 28 14.64 14.78 -13.55
N SER A 29 14.08 13.74 -14.18
CA SER A 29 14.43 13.37 -15.55
C SER A 29 14.02 14.44 -16.57
N ASP A 30 14.83 14.61 -17.60
CA ASP A 30 14.50 15.42 -18.77
C ASP A 30 13.49 14.67 -19.64
N THR A 31 12.24 15.15 -19.67
CA THR A 31 11.18 14.51 -20.43
C THR A 31 11.36 14.64 -21.94
N ALA A 32 12.08 15.66 -22.42
CA ALA A 32 12.31 15.84 -23.85
C ALA A 32 13.22 14.72 -24.41
N ALA A 33 14.29 14.40 -23.69
CA ALA A 33 15.18 13.29 -24.05
C ALA A 33 14.49 11.90 -23.98
N LEU A 34 13.44 11.77 -23.16
CA LEU A 34 12.67 10.52 -23.04
C LEU A 34 11.63 10.38 -24.17
N GLU A 35 11.18 11.47 -24.77
CA GLU A 35 10.24 11.40 -25.91
C GLU A 35 10.83 10.67 -27.11
N GLU A 36 12.13 10.83 -27.37
CA GLU A 36 12.82 10.10 -28.44
C GLU A 36 12.75 8.58 -28.25
N GLN A 37 12.86 8.10 -27.00
CA GLN A 37 12.76 6.67 -26.68
C GLN A 37 11.33 6.12 -26.79
N LEU A 38 10.33 6.99 -26.82
CA LEU A 38 8.91 6.64 -26.97
C LEU A 38 8.44 6.73 -28.44
N LEU A 39 9.27 7.20 -29.37
CA LEU A 39 8.92 7.22 -30.80
C LEU A 39 8.51 5.84 -31.35
N PRO A 40 9.19 4.72 -31.01
CA PRO A 40 8.76 3.41 -31.47
C PRO A 40 7.34 3.03 -31.01
N LEU A 41 6.90 3.54 -29.84
CA LEU A 41 5.53 3.33 -29.38
C LEU A 41 4.52 4.02 -30.29
N LYS A 42 4.81 5.24 -30.75
CA LYS A 42 3.96 5.97 -31.71
C LYS A 42 3.90 5.30 -33.08
N GLU A 43 4.96 4.63 -33.51
CA GLU A 43 4.96 3.87 -34.75
C GLU A 43 4.06 2.62 -34.66
N ILE A 44 4.00 2.00 -33.47
CA ILE A 44 3.18 0.82 -33.20
C ILE A 44 1.71 1.21 -32.96
N ASP A 45 1.50 2.31 -32.25
CA ASP A 45 0.21 2.87 -31.88
C ASP A 45 0.21 4.38 -32.14
N GLY A 46 -0.28 4.77 -33.33
CA GLY A 46 -0.30 6.16 -33.77
C GLY A 46 -1.17 7.09 -32.91
N ALA A 47 -2.05 6.53 -32.07
CA ALA A 47 -2.87 7.27 -31.13
C ALA A 47 -2.31 7.23 -29.70
N ALA A 48 -1.12 6.64 -29.48
CA ALA A 48 -0.53 6.50 -28.16
C ALA A 48 -0.36 7.86 -27.48
N HIS A 49 -0.98 7.97 -26.30
CA HIS A 49 -0.80 9.09 -25.39
C HIS A 49 -0.20 8.56 -24.09
N TRP A 50 0.64 9.36 -23.42
CA TRP A 50 1.23 8.95 -22.17
C TRP A 50 1.35 10.10 -21.19
N PHE A 51 1.39 9.75 -19.90
CA PHE A 51 1.74 10.67 -18.85
C PHE A 51 2.90 10.14 -18.00
N TYR A 52 3.70 11.07 -17.51
CA TYR A 52 4.86 10.75 -16.70
C TYR A 52 4.51 10.66 -15.22
N VAL A 53 4.93 9.58 -14.58
CA VAL A 53 4.88 9.39 -13.13
C VAL A 53 6.31 9.45 -12.59
N PRO A 54 6.75 10.61 -12.05
CA PRO A 54 8.08 10.72 -11.48
C PRO A 54 8.14 9.98 -10.14
N LEU A 55 9.13 9.09 -10.01
CA LEU A 55 9.40 8.32 -8.80
C LEU A 55 10.66 8.85 -8.12
N SER A 56 10.47 9.29 -6.88
CA SER A 56 11.55 9.70 -5.97
C SER A 56 12.26 8.47 -5.41
N ARG A 57 13.57 8.57 -5.14
CA ARG A 57 14.31 7.50 -4.44
C ARG A 57 13.75 7.19 -3.05
N ARG A 58 13.18 8.21 -2.40
CA ARG A 58 12.50 8.13 -1.11
C ARG A 58 11.21 8.94 -1.20
N ALA A 59 10.14 8.42 -0.61
CA ALA A 59 8.93 9.21 -0.43
C ALA A 59 9.10 10.09 0.82
N ASP A 60 9.00 11.40 0.65
CA ASP A 60 9.02 12.40 1.72
C ASP A 60 7.67 13.12 1.87
N SER A 61 6.68 12.73 1.06
CA SER A 61 5.32 13.24 1.10
C SER A 61 4.28 12.17 0.75
N GLU A 62 3.03 12.40 1.13
CA GLU A 62 1.92 11.53 0.78
C GLU A 62 1.73 11.40 -0.74
N LYS A 63 1.97 12.49 -1.50
CA LYS A 63 1.89 12.48 -2.96
C LYS A 63 2.97 11.59 -3.59
N GLN A 64 4.20 11.64 -3.09
CA GLN A 64 5.29 10.76 -3.55
C GLN A 64 5.02 9.30 -3.16
N ALA A 65 4.51 9.04 -1.95
CA ALA A 65 4.13 7.69 -1.54
C ALA A 65 2.97 7.12 -2.37
N ALA A 66 2.00 7.95 -2.78
CA ALA A 66 0.95 7.55 -3.72
C ALA A 66 1.52 7.09 -5.06
N ARG A 67 2.48 7.82 -5.62
CA ARG A 67 3.17 7.43 -6.87
C ARG A 67 3.99 6.15 -6.70
N ALA A 68 4.72 6.01 -5.59
CA ALA A 68 5.46 4.79 -5.28
C ALA A 68 4.53 3.57 -5.14
N ALA A 69 3.37 3.75 -4.50
CA ALA A 69 2.36 2.70 -4.40
C ALA A 69 1.77 2.31 -5.75
N MET A 70 1.53 3.28 -6.64
CA MET A 70 1.15 2.99 -8.03
C MET A 70 2.23 2.16 -8.73
N ALA A 71 3.51 2.50 -8.56
CA ALA A 71 4.60 1.75 -9.15
C ALA A 71 4.69 0.30 -8.62
N ILE A 72 4.50 0.09 -7.31
CA ILE A 72 4.42 -1.26 -6.70
C ILE A 72 3.25 -2.05 -7.30
N ARG A 73 2.07 -1.42 -7.37
CA ARG A 73 0.86 -2.01 -7.96
C ARG A 73 1.12 -2.48 -9.39
N ASP A 74 1.79 -1.63 -10.16
CA ASP A 74 2.03 -1.87 -11.57
C ASP A 74 3.26 -2.78 -11.81
N GLY A 75 4.00 -3.14 -10.75
CA GLY A 75 5.12 -4.09 -10.81
C GLY A 75 6.39 -3.48 -11.40
N VAL A 76 6.57 -2.17 -11.23
CA VAL A 76 7.73 -1.44 -11.73
C VAL A 76 8.98 -1.88 -10.97
N SER A 77 9.96 -2.41 -11.70
CA SER A 77 11.26 -2.85 -11.17
C SER A 77 12.45 -2.09 -11.74
N LEU A 78 12.25 -1.34 -12.83
CA LEU A 78 13.29 -0.62 -13.57
C LEU A 78 12.75 0.74 -13.99
N LEU A 79 13.66 1.72 -14.12
CA LEU A 79 13.33 3.06 -14.58
C LEU A 79 14.36 3.54 -15.62
N PRO A 80 13.95 4.33 -16.62
CA PRO A 80 12.57 4.65 -16.97
C PRO A 80 11.86 3.46 -17.64
N CYS A 81 10.55 3.33 -17.45
CA CYS A 81 9.77 2.24 -18.05
C CYS A 81 8.34 2.65 -18.43
N LEU A 82 7.80 1.96 -19.43
CA LEU A 82 6.42 2.00 -19.87
C LEU A 82 5.63 0.90 -19.17
N ALA A 83 4.56 1.24 -18.46
CA ALA A 83 3.61 0.27 -17.94
C ALA A 83 2.51 0.01 -18.97
N LEU A 84 2.32 -1.27 -19.29
CA LEU A 84 1.28 -1.76 -20.18
C LEU A 84 0.14 -2.34 -19.34
N SER A 85 -1.04 -1.77 -19.52
CA SER A 85 -2.25 -2.10 -18.77
C SER A 85 -3.44 -2.32 -19.70
N ASP A 86 -4.41 -3.07 -19.20
CA ASP A 86 -5.75 -3.20 -19.78
C ASP A 86 -6.80 -3.04 -18.65
N GLU A 87 -8.06 -3.40 -18.91
CA GLU A 87 -9.15 -3.32 -17.93
C GLU A 87 -8.94 -4.14 -16.64
N ARG A 88 -8.04 -5.13 -16.66
CA ARG A 88 -7.64 -5.95 -15.51
C ARG A 88 -6.39 -5.41 -14.81
N GLY A 89 -5.86 -4.28 -15.25
CA GLY A 89 -4.70 -3.60 -14.69
C GLY A 89 -3.38 -3.94 -15.37
N CYS A 90 -2.26 -3.44 -14.81
CA CYS A 90 -0.94 -3.59 -15.39
C CYS A 90 -0.50 -5.06 -15.52
N TYR A 91 -0.14 -5.46 -16.73
CA TYR A 91 0.36 -6.80 -17.05
C TYR A 91 1.86 -6.85 -17.37
N ALA A 92 2.47 -5.72 -17.75
CA ALA A 92 3.91 -5.66 -18.01
C ALA A 92 4.49 -4.27 -17.78
N CYS A 93 5.77 -4.22 -17.43
CA CYS A 93 6.57 -2.99 -17.45
C CYS A 93 7.77 -3.21 -18.36
N LEU A 94 7.92 -2.37 -19.39
CA LEU A 94 9.00 -2.44 -20.37
C LEU A 94 9.96 -1.27 -20.16
N PRO A 95 11.28 -1.49 -20.05
CA PRO A 95 12.25 -0.40 -20.12
C PRO A 95 12.05 0.41 -21.40
N LEU A 96 12.17 1.74 -21.34
CA LEU A 96 11.96 2.57 -22.53
C LEU A 96 12.92 2.21 -23.68
N SER A 97 14.15 1.81 -23.36
CA SER A 97 15.14 1.33 -24.32
C SER A 97 14.80 0.01 -25.01
N ALA A 98 13.79 -0.71 -24.53
CA ALA A 98 13.36 -2.01 -25.06
C ALA A 98 11.98 -1.92 -25.75
N ILE A 99 11.46 -0.73 -26.00
CA ILE A 99 10.18 -0.57 -26.70
C ILE A 99 10.37 -0.94 -28.17
N GLY A 100 9.68 -2.01 -28.57
CA GLY A 100 9.63 -2.50 -29.94
C GLY A 100 8.38 -3.36 -30.16
N ALA A 101 7.99 -3.54 -31.42
CA ALA A 101 6.78 -4.28 -31.78
C ALA A 101 6.79 -5.71 -31.22
N GLU A 102 7.96 -6.37 -31.25
CA GLU A 102 8.14 -7.71 -30.71
C GLU A 102 7.97 -7.75 -29.18
N GLN A 103 8.61 -6.81 -28.45
CA GLN A 103 8.53 -6.74 -27.00
C GLN A 103 7.13 -6.39 -26.51
N ILE A 104 6.40 -5.51 -27.22
CA ILE A 104 5.00 -5.23 -26.93
C ILE A 104 4.12 -6.45 -27.21
N ALA A 105 4.34 -7.15 -28.33
CA ALA A 105 3.62 -8.39 -28.62
C ALA A 105 3.89 -9.48 -27.58
N GLU A 106 5.13 -9.61 -27.11
CA GLU A 106 5.50 -10.51 -26.03
C GLU A 106 4.83 -10.14 -24.70
N ALA A 107 4.86 -8.86 -24.32
CA ALA A 107 4.15 -8.37 -23.15
C ALA A 107 2.65 -8.66 -23.21
N ARG A 108 2.02 -8.52 -24.38
CA ARG A 108 0.60 -8.88 -24.58
C ARG A 108 0.33 -10.37 -24.40
N ARG A 109 1.29 -11.27 -24.69
CA ARG A 109 1.17 -12.69 -24.34
C ARG A 109 1.17 -12.90 -22.82
N HIS A 110 1.98 -12.14 -22.08
CA HIS A 110 1.96 -12.18 -20.61
C HIS A 110 0.63 -11.69 -20.01
N ALA A 111 -0.12 -10.83 -20.72
CA ALA A 111 -1.47 -10.44 -20.30
C ALA A 111 -2.44 -11.63 -20.18
N GLN A 112 -2.14 -12.75 -20.86
CA GLN A 112 -2.92 -13.99 -20.84
C GLN A 112 -2.36 -15.04 -19.85
N ALA A 113 -1.31 -14.72 -19.09
CA ALA A 113 -0.70 -15.66 -18.18
C ALA A 113 -1.69 -16.11 -17.08
N PRO A 114 -1.74 -17.41 -16.75
CA PRO A 114 -2.72 -17.95 -15.79
C PRO A 114 -2.51 -17.44 -14.36
N ASP A 115 -1.31 -16.96 -14.02
CA ASP A 115 -0.97 -16.46 -12.70
C ASP A 115 -1.09 -14.93 -12.57
N ARG A 116 -1.56 -14.25 -13.61
CA ARG A 116 -1.71 -12.79 -13.67
C ARG A 116 -2.56 -12.25 -12.53
N ASP A 117 -3.74 -12.81 -12.30
CA ASP A 117 -4.67 -12.32 -11.28
C ASP A 117 -4.07 -12.46 -9.89
N ARG A 118 -3.39 -13.57 -9.62
CA ARG A 118 -2.69 -13.81 -8.35
C ARG A 118 -1.59 -12.76 -8.14
N LYS A 119 -0.77 -12.49 -9.16
CA LYS A 119 0.29 -11.46 -9.12
C LYS A 119 -0.29 -10.05 -8.94
N ALA A 120 -1.36 -9.70 -9.65
CA ALA A 120 -2.03 -8.41 -9.52
C ALA A 120 -2.61 -8.23 -8.11
N LYS A 121 -3.30 -9.24 -7.55
CA LYS A 121 -3.81 -9.24 -6.17
C LYS A 121 -2.71 -9.07 -5.13
N ARG A 122 -1.54 -9.71 -5.32
CA ARG A 122 -0.39 -9.54 -4.42
C ARG A 122 0.18 -8.12 -4.50
N ARG A 123 0.41 -7.58 -5.70
CA ARG A 123 0.91 -6.21 -5.90
C ARG A 123 -0.06 -5.15 -5.35
N ASN A 124 -1.37 -5.33 -5.55
CA ASN A 124 -2.41 -4.47 -4.97
C ASN A 124 -2.35 -4.46 -3.44
N TYR A 125 -2.15 -5.63 -2.83
CA TYR A 125 -1.98 -5.77 -1.40
C TYR A 125 -0.71 -5.05 -0.91
N GLU A 126 0.42 -5.28 -1.57
CA GLU A 126 1.70 -4.65 -1.23
C GLU A 126 1.64 -3.13 -1.34
N ALA A 127 1.02 -2.60 -2.40
CA ALA A 127 0.81 -1.17 -2.59
C ALA A 127 -0.05 -0.56 -1.47
N ALA A 128 -1.15 -1.22 -1.09
CA ALA A 128 -2.02 -0.77 -0.01
C ALA A 128 -1.31 -0.80 1.36
N ARG A 129 -0.53 -1.85 1.63
CA ARG A 129 0.30 -1.94 2.83
C ARG A 129 1.34 -0.83 2.87
N TYR A 130 2.08 -0.61 1.78
CA TYR A 130 3.05 0.48 1.67
C TYR A 130 2.41 1.84 1.97
N LEU A 131 1.24 2.12 1.40
CA LEU A 131 0.52 3.37 1.64
C LEU A 131 0.14 3.57 3.10
N LEU A 132 -0.32 2.53 3.79
CA LEU A 132 -0.64 2.62 5.21
C LEU A 132 0.60 3.00 6.03
N PHE A 133 1.73 2.34 5.81
CA PHE A 133 2.99 2.67 6.48
C PHE A 133 3.45 4.11 6.18
N ALA A 134 3.40 4.51 4.91
CA ALA A 134 3.79 5.85 4.48
C ALA A 134 2.90 6.92 5.12
N ARG A 135 1.58 6.73 5.11
CA ARG A 135 0.62 7.65 5.75
C ARG A 135 0.86 7.78 7.24
N LEU A 136 1.09 6.67 7.95
CA LEU A 136 1.40 6.71 9.38
C LEU A 136 2.73 7.42 9.68
N SER A 137 3.67 7.39 8.74
CA SER A 137 4.95 8.10 8.85
C SER A 137 4.80 9.60 8.65
N PHE A 138 4.01 10.04 7.67
CA PHE A 138 3.82 11.47 7.36
C PHE A 138 2.74 12.16 8.18
N LYS A 139 1.67 11.42 8.51
CA LYS A 139 0.49 11.88 9.24
C LYS A 139 0.14 10.88 10.34
N PRO A 140 0.92 10.85 11.43
CA PRO A 140 0.63 10.00 12.58
C PRO A 140 -0.77 10.26 13.12
N ALA A 141 -1.41 9.22 13.67
CA ALA A 141 -2.72 9.37 14.29
C ALA A 141 -2.63 10.26 15.55
N THR A 142 -3.23 11.45 15.51
CA THR A 142 -3.22 12.41 16.62
C THR A 142 -4.51 12.38 17.44
N ASP A 143 -5.60 11.87 16.88
CA ASP A 143 -6.92 11.83 17.50
C ASP A 143 -7.58 10.43 17.41
N LEU A 144 -8.67 10.24 18.15
CA LEU A 144 -9.41 8.97 18.21
C LEU A 144 -10.02 8.58 16.85
N PRO A 145 -10.68 9.49 16.09
CA PRO A 145 -11.16 9.17 14.74
C PRO A 145 -10.06 8.66 13.79
N ALA A 146 -8.88 9.27 13.79
CA ALA A 146 -7.74 8.84 12.99
C ALA A 146 -7.23 7.47 13.44
N CYS A 147 -7.11 7.24 14.76
CA CYS A 147 -6.73 5.93 15.28
C CYS A 147 -7.70 4.84 14.79
N ARG A 148 -9.02 5.08 14.90
CA ARG A 148 -10.04 4.12 14.45
C ARG A 148 -9.88 3.79 12.97
N ARG A 149 -9.80 4.80 12.10
CA ARG A 149 -9.63 4.60 10.64
C ARG A 149 -8.40 3.74 10.31
N TYR A 150 -7.24 4.06 10.91
CA TYR A 150 -6.03 3.31 10.62
C TYR A 150 -6.00 1.91 11.23
N ILE A 151 -6.63 1.71 12.39
CA ILE A 151 -6.81 0.38 12.99
C ILE A 151 -7.67 -0.50 12.07
N ASP A 152 -8.78 0.04 11.56
CA ASP A 152 -9.68 -0.70 10.66
C ASP A 152 -8.98 -1.04 9.34
N GLU A 153 -8.23 -0.10 8.77
CA GLU A 153 -7.42 -0.34 7.57
C GLU A 153 -6.35 -1.42 7.79
N ALA A 154 -5.64 -1.36 8.93
CA ALA A 154 -4.63 -2.35 9.30
C ALA A 154 -5.24 -3.75 9.51
N ARG A 155 -6.42 -3.84 10.14
CA ARG A 155 -7.16 -5.10 10.31
C ARG A 155 -7.59 -5.70 8.97
N ARG A 156 -8.11 -4.86 8.06
CA ARG A 156 -8.47 -5.27 6.70
C ARG A 156 -7.26 -5.82 5.95
N LEU A 157 -6.09 -5.21 6.09
CA LEU A 157 -4.86 -5.71 5.48
C LEU A 157 -4.34 -6.99 6.15
N ALA A 158 -4.40 -7.10 7.48
CA ALA A 158 -3.94 -8.29 8.18
C ALA A 158 -4.79 -9.53 7.86
N THR A 159 -6.07 -9.34 7.56
CA THR A 159 -7.00 -10.41 7.19
C THR A 159 -7.11 -10.64 5.67
N HIS A 160 -6.36 -9.90 4.86
CA HIS A 160 -6.39 -10.00 3.41
C HIS A 160 -5.86 -11.36 2.93
N GLU A 161 -6.45 -11.92 1.87
CA GLU A 161 -6.06 -13.23 1.32
C GLU A 161 -4.59 -13.28 0.88
N SER A 162 -4.08 -12.17 0.34
CA SER A 162 -2.68 -12.04 -0.08
C SER A 162 -1.69 -11.83 1.07
N ALA A 163 -2.13 -11.65 2.32
CA ALA A 163 -1.25 -11.39 3.45
C ALA A 163 -0.62 -12.69 3.96
N ASP A 164 0.71 -12.78 3.93
CA ASP A 164 1.47 -13.89 4.47
C ASP A 164 1.71 -13.74 5.99
N VAL A 165 2.44 -14.68 6.57
CA VAL A 165 2.78 -14.67 8.01
C VAL A 165 3.56 -13.41 8.37
N GLU A 166 4.61 -13.09 7.61
CA GLU A 166 5.45 -11.93 7.89
C GLU A 166 4.66 -10.63 7.82
N ASP A 167 3.79 -10.48 6.81
CA ASP A 167 2.93 -9.33 6.65
C ASP A 167 2.00 -9.11 7.85
N ARG A 168 1.38 -10.19 8.34
CA ARG A 168 0.48 -10.17 9.49
C ARG A 168 1.21 -9.83 10.77
N GLN A 169 2.40 -10.40 10.97
CA GLN A 169 3.26 -10.06 12.11
C GLN A 169 3.69 -8.59 12.05
N LEU A 170 4.06 -8.10 10.87
CA LEU A 170 4.47 -6.72 10.65
C LEU A 170 3.32 -5.75 10.97
N LEU A 171 2.11 -6.01 10.45
CA LEU A 171 0.93 -5.19 10.72
C LEU A 171 0.54 -5.23 12.20
N GLY A 172 0.57 -6.39 12.84
CA GLY A 172 0.29 -6.54 14.27
C GLY A 172 1.26 -5.72 15.14
N LEU A 173 2.56 -5.92 14.93
CA LEU A 173 3.62 -5.31 15.73
C LEU A 173 3.85 -3.82 15.44
N ARG A 174 3.88 -3.43 14.16
CA ARG A 174 4.33 -2.08 13.75
C ARG A 174 3.19 -1.12 13.47
N VAL A 175 1.95 -1.60 13.36
CA VAL A 175 0.79 -0.75 13.07
C VAL A 175 -0.29 -0.88 14.16
N LEU A 176 -0.86 -2.07 14.34
CA LEU A 176 -1.98 -2.27 15.26
C LEU A 176 -1.59 -1.97 16.71
N TYR A 177 -0.51 -2.57 17.22
CA TYR A 177 -0.07 -2.32 18.60
C TYR A 177 0.19 -0.82 18.88
N PRO A 178 1.00 -0.09 18.10
CA PRO A 178 1.24 1.33 18.33
C PRO A 178 -0.03 2.19 18.25
N LEU A 179 -0.94 1.90 17.30
CA LEU A 179 -2.21 2.63 17.18
C LEU A 179 -3.16 2.35 18.35
N LEU A 180 -3.22 1.12 18.84
CA LEU A 180 -4.03 0.75 19.99
C LEU A 180 -3.47 1.37 21.28
N MET A 181 -2.14 1.41 21.44
CA MET A 181 -1.50 2.15 22.54
C MET A 181 -1.74 3.66 22.44
N LYS A 182 -1.75 4.23 21.23
CA LYS A 182 -2.10 5.64 21.02
C LYS A 182 -3.57 5.90 21.37
N LYS A 183 -4.49 5.03 20.95
CA LYS A 183 -5.91 5.07 21.33
C LYS A 183 -6.08 4.98 22.85
N TYR A 184 -5.38 4.05 23.50
CA TYR A 184 -5.36 3.93 24.97
C TYR A 184 -4.92 5.23 25.64
N SER A 185 -3.80 5.82 25.20
CA SER A 185 -3.29 7.08 25.73
C SER A 185 -4.26 8.24 25.55
N LEU A 186 -4.95 8.33 24.40
CA LEU A 186 -5.94 9.38 24.12
C LEU A 186 -7.21 9.21 24.97
N LEU A 187 -7.64 7.98 25.23
CA LEU A 187 -8.79 7.69 26.10
C LEU A 187 -8.48 7.92 27.58
N GLY A 188 -7.23 7.69 28.00
CA GLY A 188 -6.78 7.85 29.38
C GLY A 188 -6.42 9.28 29.79
N GLN A 189 -6.67 10.29 28.95
CA GLN A 189 -6.46 11.70 29.31
C GLN A 189 -7.51 12.13 30.35
N GLY A 190 -7.23 11.89 31.63
CA GLY A 190 -8.04 12.33 32.78
C GLY A 190 -8.24 11.24 33.83
N ALA A 191 -8.59 10.02 33.41
CA ALA A 191 -8.74 8.85 34.27
C ALA A 191 -8.75 7.55 33.44
N HIS A 192 -8.44 6.41 34.06
CA HIS A 192 -8.65 5.09 33.44
C HIS A 192 -10.14 4.79 33.30
N THR A 193 -10.61 4.67 32.05
CA THR A 193 -11.97 4.25 31.73
C THR A 193 -12.02 2.80 31.25
N PRO A 194 -13.18 2.11 31.32
CA PRO A 194 -13.34 0.79 30.72
C PRO A 194 -12.93 0.73 29.24
N GLU A 195 -13.18 1.80 28.48
CA GLU A 195 -12.82 1.91 27.07
C GLU A 195 -11.29 2.01 26.89
N SER A 196 -10.60 2.70 27.79
CA SER A 196 -9.14 2.74 27.78
C SER A 196 -8.54 1.36 28.08
N GLU A 197 -9.04 0.66 29.11
CA GLU A 197 -8.58 -0.70 29.42
C GLU A 197 -8.87 -1.67 28.27
N ALA A 198 -10.03 -1.57 27.62
CA ALA A 198 -10.33 -2.36 26.43
C ALA A 198 -9.31 -2.13 25.30
N ALA A 199 -8.93 -0.86 25.04
CA ALA A 199 -7.90 -0.56 24.05
C ALA A 199 -6.52 -1.13 24.41
N LEU A 200 -6.16 -1.14 25.70
CA LEU A 200 -4.92 -1.76 26.19
C LEU A 200 -4.94 -3.28 26.02
N LEU A 201 -6.06 -3.93 26.35
CA LEU A 201 -6.23 -5.37 26.16
C LEU A 201 -6.19 -5.75 24.67
N GLU A 202 -6.80 -4.95 23.80
CA GLU A 202 -6.68 -5.10 22.35
C GLU A 202 -5.22 -4.96 21.89
N ALA A 203 -4.44 -4.03 22.46
CA ALA A 203 -3.04 -3.84 22.12
C ALA A 203 -2.19 -5.06 22.50
N ILE A 204 -2.45 -5.64 23.68
CA ILE A 204 -1.81 -6.90 24.12
C ILE A 204 -2.17 -8.03 23.15
N ALA A 205 -3.45 -8.19 22.83
CA ALA A 205 -3.91 -9.22 21.91
C ALA A 205 -3.27 -9.09 20.52
N ALA A 206 -3.02 -7.87 20.03
CA ALA A 206 -2.30 -7.64 18.77
C ALA A 206 -0.85 -8.15 18.81
N LEU A 207 -0.15 -7.95 19.93
CA LEU A 207 1.21 -8.49 20.13
C LEU A 207 1.21 -10.01 20.27
N GLU A 208 0.23 -10.57 20.97
CA GLU A 208 0.06 -12.02 21.10
C GLU A 208 -0.21 -12.67 19.74
N ALA A 209 -1.16 -12.14 18.97
CA ALA A 209 -1.46 -12.61 17.63
C ALA A 209 -0.25 -12.52 16.70
N ALA A 210 0.52 -11.41 16.76
CA ALA A 210 1.75 -11.28 15.99
C ALA A 210 2.81 -12.30 16.41
N ARG A 211 2.99 -12.55 17.71
CA ARG A 211 3.92 -13.57 18.21
C ARG A 211 3.51 -14.97 17.75
N ASP A 212 2.23 -15.31 17.90
CA ASP A 212 1.75 -16.69 17.76
C ASP A 212 1.71 -17.20 16.32
N LEU A 213 1.75 -16.29 15.34
CA LEU A 213 1.87 -16.64 13.92
C LEU A 213 3.21 -17.34 13.59
N ASP A 214 4.31 -16.84 14.13
CA ASP A 214 5.65 -17.46 14.08
C ASP A 214 6.52 -16.89 15.22
N PRO A 215 6.61 -17.59 16.36
CA PRO A 215 7.37 -17.12 17.52
C PRO A 215 8.89 -17.02 17.27
N LEU A 216 9.39 -17.76 16.27
CA LEU A 216 10.82 -17.84 15.94
C LEU A 216 11.22 -16.83 14.86
N SER A 217 10.28 -16.10 14.26
CA SER A 217 10.61 -15.00 13.37
C SER A 217 11.21 -13.81 14.14
N VAL A 218 11.92 -12.94 13.42
CA VAL A 218 12.43 -11.67 14.00
C VAL A 218 11.28 -10.83 14.57
N LEU A 219 10.16 -10.76 13.85
CA LEU A 219 8.98 -10.00 14.25
C LEU A 219 8.27 -10.67 15.44
N GLY A 220 8.18 -12.00 15.46
CA GLY A 220 7.58 -12.76 16.57
C GLY A 220 8.34 -12.57 17.89
N ARG A 221 9.67 -12.65 17.85
CA ARG A 221 10.52 -12.35 19.01
C ARG A 221 10.38 -10.91 19.49
N GLN A 222 10.31 -9.95 18.56
CA GLN A 222 10.09 -8.54 18.90
C GLN A 222 8.73 -8.32 19.56
N ALA A 223 7.66 -8.94 19.03
CA ALA A 223 6.33 -8.88 19.60
C ALA A 223 6.28 -9.49 21.02
N HIS A 224 6.95 -10.62 21.22
CA HIS A 224 7.09 -11.21 22.56
C HIS A 224 7.82 -10.28 23.54
N ALA A 225 8.97 -9.73 23.15
CA ALA A 225 9.74 -8.83 24.00
C ALA A 225 8.92 -7.58 24.38
N GLU A 226 8.18 -7.01 23.43
CA GLU A 226 7.34 -5.84 23.66
C GLU A 226 6.15 -6.14 24.58
N ARG A 227 5.55 -7.33 24.44
CA ARG A 227 4.51 -7.82 25.37
C ARG A 227 5.05 -7.93 26.80
N GLU A 228 6.23 -8.52 26.99
CA GLU A 228 6.82 -8.67 28.33
C GLU A 228 7.21 -7.31 28.94
N ARG A 229 7.67 -6.36 28.12
CA ARG A 229 7.87 -4.96 28.58
C ARG A 229 6.58 -4.35 29.09
N LEU A 230 5.49 -4.48 28.35
CA LEU A 230 4.18 -3.96 28.75
C LEU A 230 3.69 -4.63 30.04
N ARG A 231 3.86 -5.95 30.17
CA ARG A 231 3.53 -6.69 31.39
C ARG A 231 4.32 -6.18 32.60
N ALA A 232 5.64 -6.01 32.46
CA ALA A 232 6.49 -5.49 33.52
C ALA A 232 6.11 -4.05 33.91
N ALA A 233 5.76 -3.20 32.94
CA ALA A 233 5.31 -1.84 33.20
C ALA A 233 4.01 -1.81 34.02
N ARG A 234 3.04 -2.68 33.71
CA ARG A 234 1.77 -2.80 34.47
C ARG A 234 1.97 -3.32 35.89
N LEU A 235 2.88 -4.27 36.08
CA LEU A 235 3.20 -4.76 37.43
C LEU A 235 3.80 -3.65 38.30
N LYS A 236 4.66 -2.81 37.72
CA LYS A 236 5.23 -1.64 38.41
C LYS A 236 4.15 -0.61 38.74
N SER A 237 3.24 -0.27 37.81
CA SER A 237 2.22 0.75 38.08
C SER A 237 1.30 0.36 39.25
N ARG A 238 0.93 -0.93 39.34
CA ARG A 238 0.13 -1.48 40.45
C ARG A 238 0.84 -1.49 41.81
N GLN A 239 2.16 -1.30 41.86
CA GLN A 239 2.91 -1.19 43.12
C GLN A 239 2.95 0.26 43.65
N TYR A 240 2.56 1.24 42.84
CA TYR A 240 2.54 2.66 43.21
C TYR A 240 1.11 3.23 43.36
N GLU A 241 0.09 2.41 43.15
CA GLU A 241 -1.33 2.68 43.47
C GLU A 241 -1.65 2.17 44.88
#